data_AF-A0A8T4QRD7-F1
#
_entry.id   AF-A0A8T4QRD7-F1
#
_cell.length_a   1.000
_cell.length_b   1.000
_cell.length_c   1.000
_cell.angle_alpha   90.00
_cell.angle_beta   90.00
_cell.angle_gamma   90.00
#
_symmetry.space_group_name_H-M   'P 1'
#
loop_
_entity.id
_entity.type
_entity.pdbx_description
1 polymer ?
#
loop_
_entity_poly.entity_id
_entity_poly.type
_entity_poly.pdbx_seq_one_letter_code
_entity_poly.pdbx_strand_id
1 'polypeptide(L)'
;MPQNKNKLIELMVGNLANAVLHKILERAIDNIDISSKYLKEIDNSWEVAKRYREKINPLDRPLPEKERGEIKEKIIRKVKAELQIRMAHGYGNLDLEGVERITEEILKKIRIEG
;
A
#
# COMPACT_ATOMS: atom_id res chain seq x y z
N MET A 1 -18.76 11.14 -16.95
CA MET A 1 -17.50 11.91 -16.99
C MET A 1 -16.34 10.93 -17.03
N PRO A 2 -15.39 11.04 -17.98
CA PRO A 2 -14.19 10.21 -17.95
C PRO A 2 -13.42 10.56 -16.67
N GLN A 3 -13.31 9.63 -15.73
CA GLN A 3 -12.47 9.83 -14.55
C GLN A 3 -11.02 9.97 -15.02
N ASN A 4 -10.35 11.04 -14.61
CA ASN A 4 -8.95 11.26 -14.94
C ASN A 4 -8.11 10.09 -14.38
N LYS A 5 -7.50 9.30 -15.26
CA LYS A 5 -6.66 8.14 -14.93
C LYS A 5 -5.65 8.45 -13.82
N ASN A 6 -5.02 9.63 -13.87
CA ASN A 6 -4.05 10.05 -12.86
C ASN A 6 -4.66 10.15 -11.46
N LYS A 7 -5.89 10.67 -11.36
CA LYS A 7 -6.62 10.75 -10.09
C LYS A 7 -6.93 9.36 -9.53
N LEU A 8 -7.29 8.41 -10.40
CA LEU A 8 -7.53 7.03 -9.97
C LEU A 8 -6.24 6.36 -9.49
N ILE A 9 -5.11 6.60 -10.17
CA ILE A 9 -3.79 6.13 -9.74
C ILE A 9 -3.44 6.69 -8.37
N GLU A 10 -3.62 8.00 -8.13
CA GLU A 10 -3.34 8.60 -6.82
C GLU A 10 -4.21 8.02 -5.69
N LEU A 11 -5.51 7.80 -5.96
CA LEU A 11 -6.42 7.17 -5.00
C LEU A 11 -6.03 5.72 -4.71
N MET A 12 -5.65 4.97 -5.74
CA MET A 12 -5.14 3.61 -5.60
C MET A 12 -3.86 3.60 -4.75
N VAL A 13 -2.88 4.45 -5.09
CA VAL A 13 -1.60 4.59 -4.37
C VAL A 13 -1.82 4.92 -2.90
N GLY A 14 -2.75 5.84 -2.58
CA GLY A 14 -3.06 6.18 -1.18
C GLY A 14 -3.56 4.98 -0.38
N ASN A 15 -4.48 4.20 -0.95
CA ASN A 15 -4.98 2.99 -0.30
C ASN A 15 -3.91 1.90 -0.17
N LEU A 16 -3.07 1.72 -1.19
CA LEU A 16 -1.96 0.75 -1.12
C LEU A 16 -0.91 1.14 -0.09
N ALA A 17 -0.58 2.43 0.01
CA ALA A 17 0.31 2.94 1.05
C ALA A 17 -0.26 2.67 2.46
N ASN A 18 -1.56 2.86 2.67
CA ASN A 18 -2.21 2.52 3.93
C ASN A 18 -2.14 1.01 4.23
N ALA A 19 -2.42 0.16 3.24
CA ALA A 19 -2.34 -1.29 3.41
C ALA A 19 -0.90 -1.74 3.80
N VAL A 20 0.12 -1.22 3.12
CA VAL A 20 1.53 -1.50 3.45
C VAL A 20 1.87 -1.01 4.86
N LEU A 21 1.51 0.23 5.19
CA LEU A 21 1.74 0.82 6.50
C LEU A 21 1.11 -0.04 7.61
N HIS A 22 -0.17 -0.37 7.48
CA HIS A 22 -0.88 -1.18 8.45
C HIS A 22 -0.30 -2.59 8.56
N LYS A 23 0.22 -3.17 7.47
CA LYS A 23 0.91 -4.46 7.52
C LYS A 23 2.23 -4.40 8.30
N ILE A 24 2.96 -3.30 8.18
CA ILE A 24 4.20 -3.07 8.96
C ILE A 24 3.87 -2.91 10.44
N LEU A 25 2.86 -2.08 10.75
CA LEU A 25 2.42 -1.85 12.13
C LEU A 25 1.89 -3.14 12.77
N GLU A 26 1.13 -3.93 12.02
CA GLU A 26 0.63 -5.24 12.46
C GLU A 26 1.77 -6.18 12.87
N ARG A 27 2.83 -6.27 12.06
CA ARG A 27 4.02 -7.09 12.35
C ARG A 27 4.86 -6.58 13.52
N ALA A 28 4.77 -5.29 13.83
CA ALA A 28 5.53 -4.66 14.92
C ALA A 28 4.83 -4.72 16.28
N ILE A 29 3.58 -5.22 16.33
CA ILE A 29 2.74 -5.18 17.53
C ILE A 29 2.48 -6.58 18.06
N ASP A 30 2.91 -6.84 19.29
CA ASP A 30 2.71 -8.11 19.99
C ASP A 30 1.31 -8.27 20.62
N ASN A 31 0.46 -7.25 20.50
CA ASN A 31 -0.90 -7.25 21.04
C ASN A 31 -1.94 -7.67 19.98
N ILE A 32 -2.61 -8.80 20.22
CA ILE A 32 -3.53 -9.42 19.27
C ILE A 32 -4.78 -8.58 18.95
N ASP A 33 -5.30 -7.84 19.92
CA ASP A 33 -6.50 -7.00 19.74
C ASP A 33 -6.17 -5.79 18.84
N ILE A 34 -4.96 -5.24 19.01
CA ILE A 34 -4.47 -4.13 18.19
C ILE A 34 -4.10 -4.64 16.79
N SER A 35 -3.42 -5.78 16.68
CA SER A 35 -3.10 -6.43 15.40
C SER A 35 -4.38 -6.71 14.58
N SER A 36 -5.45 -7.20 15.22
CA SER A 36 -6.74 -7.47 14.57
C SER A 36 -7.39 -6.23 13.95
N LYS A 37 -7.20 -5.04 14.53
CA LYS A 37 -7.66 -3.78 13.93
C LYS A 37 -6.89 -3.46 12.65
N TYR A 38 -5.58 -3.63 12.67
CA TYR A 38 -4.75 -3.41 11.48
C TYR A 38 -5.09 -4.38 10.36
N LEU A 39 -5.39 -5.65 10.65
CA LEU A 39 -5.87 -6.60 9.64
C LEU A 39 -7.13 -6.09 8.93
N LYS A 40 -8.13 -5.58 9.66
CA LYS A 40 -9.32 -4.98 9.04
C LYS A 40 -8.99 -3.78 8.16
N GLU A 41 -8.10 -2.91 8.59
CA GLU A 41 -7.70 -1.74 7.80
C GLU A 41 -6.92 -2.13 6.53
N ILE A 42 -6.12 -3.19 6.59
CA ILE A 42 -5.44 -3.77 5.43
C ILE A 42 -6.48 -4.27 4.42
N ASP A 43 -7.46 -5.06 4.86
CA ASP A 43 -8.48 -5.62 3.98
C ASP A 43 -9.35 -4.53 3.33
N ASN A 44 -9.76 -3.53 4.10
CA ASN A 44 -10.52 -2.39 3.58
C ASN A 44 -9.74 -1.59 2.53
N SER A 45 -8.49 -1.24 2.86
CA SER A 45 -7.62 -0.50 1.94
C SER A 45 -7.34 -1.31 0.67
N TRP A 46 -7.20 -2.63 0.80
CA TRP A 46 -7.00 -3.54 -0.32
C TRP A 46 -8.21 -3.61 -1.25
N GLU A 47 -9.41 -3.80 -0.70
CA GLU A 47 -10.68 -3.79 -1.45
C GLU A 47 -10.86 -2.49 -2.24
N VAL A 48 -10.57 -1.35 -1.62
CA VAL A 48 -10.69 -0.04 -2.27
C VAL A 48 -9.66 0.12 -3.39
N ALA A 49 -8.40 -0.26 -3.14
CA ALA A 49 -7.35 -0.20 -4.15
C ALA A 49 -7.67 -1.07 -5.37
N LYS A 50 -8.22 -2.27 -5.17
CA LYS A 50 -8.65 -3.17 -6.24
C LYS A 50 -9.72 -2.54 -7.12
N ARG A 51 -10.73 -1.89 -6.52
CA ARG A 51 -11.78 -1.16 -7.26
C ARG A 51 -11.22 -0.02 -8.11
N TYR A 52 -10.17 0.65 -7.66
CA TYR A 52 -9.48 1.66 -8.48
C TYR A 52 -8.64 1.03 -9.57
N ARG A 53 -7.92 -0.07 -9.29
CA ARG A 53 -7.14 -0.80 -10.27
C ARG A 53 -8.00 -1.22 -11.46
N GLU A 54 -9.15 -1.83 -11.21
CA GLU A 54 -10.10 -2.26 -12.25
C GLU A 54 -10.59 -1.10 -13.14
N LYS A 55 -10.77 0.10 -12.57
CA LYS A 55 -11.17 1.31 -13.31
C LYS A 55 -10.03 1.91 -14.14
N ILE A 56 -8.78 1.74 -13.72
CA ILE A 56 -7.60 2.23 -14.44
C ILE A 56 -7.32 1.32 -15.64
N ASN A 57 -7.32 0.01 -15.39
CA ASN A 57 -7.04 -1.03 -16.38
C ASN A 57 -7.63 -2.35 -15.85
N PRO A 58 -8.22 -3.21 -16.70
CA PRO A 58 -8.65 -4.53 -16.28
C PRO A 58 -7.55 -5.34 -15.55
N LEU A 59 -7.92 -6.14 -14.54
CA LEU A 59 -6.98 -6.90 -13.69
C LEU A 59 -6.27 -8.04 -14.42
N ASP A 60 -6.79 -8.46 -15.58
CA ASP A 60 -6.20 -9.45 -16.48
C ASP A 60 -5.09 -8.84 -17.36
N ARG A 61 -4.94 -7.51 -17.36
CA ARG A 61 -3.90 -6.80 -18.12
C ARG A 61 -2.93 -6.11 -17.17
N PRO A 62 -1.61 -6.29 -17.32
CA PRO A 62 -0.65 -5.55 -16.50
C PRO A 62 -0.72 -4.06 -16.84
N LEU A 63 -0.43 -3.20 -15.85
CA LEU A 63 -0.19 -1.79 -16.11
C LEU A 63 1.11 -1.62 -16.92
N PRO A 64 1.25 -0.53 -17.69
CA PRO A 64 2.52 -0.19 -18.34
C PRO A 64 3.68 -0.18 -17.33
N GLU A 65 4.86 -0.63 -17.75
CA GLU A 65 6.03 -0.79 -16.87
C GLU A 65 6.40 0.49 -16.12
N LYS A 66 6.39 1.62 -16.84
CA LYS A 66 6.61 2.94 -16.25
C LYS A 66 5.63 3.25 -15.12
N GLU A 67 4.34 2.95 -15.32
CA GLU A 67 3.30 3.20 -14.31
C GLU A 67 3.49 2.29 -13.09
N ARG A 68 3.90 1.02 -13.30
CA ARG A 68 4.20 0.10 -12.20
C ARG A 68 5.34 0.63 -11.32
N GLY A 69 6.44 1.06 -11.94
CA GLY A 69 7.58 1.66 -11.24
C GLY A 69 7.20 2.91 -10.46
N GLU A 70 6.47 3.83 -11.11
CA GLU A 70 6.00 5.06 -10.46
C GLU A 70 5.06 4.79 -9.28
N ILE A 71 4.14 3.82 -9.41
CA ILE A 71 3.24 3.40 -8.33
C ILE A 71 4.05 2.86 -7.15
N LYS A 72 4.99 1.95 -7.40
CA LYS A 72 5.85 1.35 -6.38
C LYS A 72 6.63 2.42 -5.61
N GLU A 73 7.33 3.30 -6.33
CA GLU A 73 8.10 4.38 -5.71
C GLU A 73 7.23 5.31 -4.86
N LYS A 74 6.04 5.68 -5.36
CA LYS A 74 5.12 6.54 -4.61
C LYS A 74 4.64 5.88 -3.32
N ILE A 75 4.33 4.58 -3.35
CA ILE A 75 3.93 3.82 -2.17
C ILE A 75 5.08 3.80 -1.15
N ILE A 76 6.29 3.40 -1.57
CA ILE A 76 7.47 3.32 -0.70
C ILE A 76 7.75 4.67 -0.04
N ARG A 77 7.76 5.76 -0.82
CA ARG A 77 8.01 7.11 -0.29
C ARG A 77 6.97 7.52 0.75
N LYS A 78 5.67 7.30 0.48
CA LYS A 78 4.58 7.62 1.42
C LYS A 78 4.70 6.81 2.71
N VAL A 79 4.96 5.51 2.61
CA VAL A 79 5.09 4.63 3.77
C VAL A 79 6.31 4.99 4.61
N LYS A 80 7.49 5.16 3.99
CA LYS A 80 8.71 5.55 4.71
C LYS A 80 8.53 6.88 5.44
N ALA A 81 7.92 7.88 4.80
CA ALA A 81 7.65 9.18 5.43
C ALA A 81 6.74 9.05 6.66
N GLU A 82 5.65 8.28 6.56
CA GLU A 82 4.71 8.06 7.66
C GLU A 82 5.35 7.26 8.82
N LEU A 83 6.13 6.23 8.50
CA LEU A 83 6.86 5.46 9.52
C LEU A 83 7.90 6.32 10.24
N GLN A 84 8.63 7.18 9.52
CA GLN A 84 9.57 8.13 10.12
C GLN A 84 8.88 9.08 11.09
N ILE A 85 7.70 9.61 10.73
CA ILE A 85 6.89 10.45 11.63
C ILE A 85 6.51 9.66 12.90
N ARG A 86 6.09 8.40 12.77
CA ARG A 86 5.74 7.55 13.91
C ARG A 86 6.94 7.24 14.81
N MET A 87 8.09 6.94 14.21
CA MET A 87 9.34 6.73 14.96
C MET A 87 9.75 7.99 15.73
N ALA A 88 9.61 9.17 15.13
CA ALA A 88 9.86 10.45 15.79
C ALA A 88 8.92 10.67 17.00
N HIS A 89 7.71 10.11 16.97
CA HIS A 89 6.75 10.12 18.07
C HIS A 89 6.89 8.94 19.06
N GLY A 90 7.96 8.14 18.97
CA GLY A 90 8.28 7.11 19.96
C GLY A 90 7.82 5.69 19.62
N TYR A 91 7.35 5.43 18.39
CA TYR A 91 7.13 4.04 17.94
C TYR A 91 8.48 3.35 17.69
N GLY A 92 8.85 2.40 18.55
CA GLY A 92 10.03 1.54 18.38
C GLY A 92 9.79 0.36 17.43
N ASN A 93 10.87 -0.30 17.00
CA ASN A 93 10.85 -1.57 16.23
C ASN A 93 10.14 -1.54 14.86
N LEU A 94 10.08 -0.38 14.20
CA LEU A 94 9.54 -0.30 12.83
C LEU A 94 10.62 -0.63 11.79
N ASP A 95 10.40 -1.71 11.04
CA ASP A 95 11.30 -2.18 9.97
C ASP A 95 11.12 -1.35 8.68
N LEU A 96 12.00 -0.35 8.49
CA LEU A 96 12.05 0.48 7.28
C LEU A 96 12.64 -0.27 6.07
N GLU A 97 13.47 -1.29 6.30
CA GLU A 97 14.07 -2.11 5.23
C GLU A 97 13.01 -3.06 4.64
N GLY A 98 12.10 -3.56 5.48
CA GLY A 98 10.97 -4.39 5.10
C GLY A 98 9.91 -3.68 4.25
N VAL A 99 9.91 -2.34 4.15
CA VAL A 99 8.92 -1.56 3.39
C VAL A 99 8.88 -1.99 1.92
N GLU A 100 10.05 -2.17 1.31
CA GLU A 100 10.15 -2.50 -0.12
C GLU A 100 9.59 -3.89 -0.38
N ARG A 101 10.01 -4.87 0.42
CA ARG A 101 9.50 -6.25 0.36
C ARG A 101 7.98 -6.33 0.55
N ILE A 102 7.44 -5.63 1.56
CA ILE A 102 6.00 -5.65 1.83
C ILE A 102 5.22 -4.95 0.69
N THR A 103 5.80 -3.89 0.13
CA THR A 103 5.22 -3.23 -1.05
C THR A 103 5.14 -4.20 -2.22
N GLU A 104 6.22 -4.92 -2.53
CA GLU A 104 6.21 -5.95 -3.59
C GLU A 104 5.20 -7.07 -3.34
N GLU A 105 5.13 -7.59 -2.11
CA GLU A 105 4.14 -8.61 -1.70
C GLU A 105 2.70 -8.12 -2.00
N ILE A 106 2.40 -6.87 -1.68
CA ILE A 106 1.08 -6.27 -1.91
C ILE A 106 0.84 -6.00 -3.40
N LEU A 107 1.82 -5.46 -4.13
CA LEU A 107 1.70 -5.18 -5.57
C LEU A 107 1.49 -6.46 -6.40
N LYS A 108 2.12 -7.57 -6.01
CA LYS A 108 1.87 -8.90 -6.61
C LYS A 108 0.45 -9.38 -6.35
N LYS A 109 -0.06 -9.25 -5.12
CA LYS A 109 -1.44 -9.64 -4.77
C LYS A 109 -2.52 -8.93 -5.60
N ILE A 110 -2.28 -7.69 -6.00
CA ILE A 110 -3.22 -6.88 -6.80
C ILE A 110 -2.92 -6.90 -8.31
N ARG A 111 -2.02 -7.77 -8.76
CA ARG A 111 -1.62 -7.89 -10.17
C ARG A 111 -1.16 -6.56 -10.78
N ILE A 112 -0.41 -5.79 -9.99
CA ILE A 112 0.35 -4.66 -10.50
C ILE A 112 1.75 -5.15 -10.86
N GLU A 113 2.40 -5.97 -10.04
CA GLU A 113 3.66 -6.65 -10.36
C GLU A 113 3.44 -8.14 -10.64
N GLY A 114 4.31 -8.73 -11.47
CA GLY A 114 4.37 -10.15 -11.80
C GLY A 114 5.44 -10.86 -10.99
#